data_AF-A0A3M1LKI7-F1
#
_entry.id   AF-A0A3M1LKI7-F1
#
_cell.length_a   1.000
_cell.length_b   1.000
_cell.length_c   1.000
_cell.angle_alpha   90.00
_cell.angle_beta   90.00
_cell.angle_gamma   90.00
#
_symmetry.space_group_name_H-M   'P 1'
#
loop_
_entity.id
_entity.type
_entity.pdbx_description
1 polymer ?
#
loop_
_entity_poly.entity_id
_entity_poly.type
_entity_poly.pdbx_seq_one_letter_code
_entity_poly.pdbx_strand_id
1 'polypeptide(L)' 'MMMISTGCKALDAILDGGIRINTLTNIFGESATGKTQFCFQLALNFARLDNNILFIDTLNNFRPERILEMQYY' A
#
# COMPACT_ATOMS: atom_id res chain seq x y z
N MET A 1 3.27 -18.82 -4.12
CA MET A 1 3.12 -17.46 -4.70
C MET A 1 3.67 -16.47 -3.68
N MET A 2 4.51 -15.51 -4.06
CA MET A 2 5.01 -14.49 -3.12
C MET A 2 3.95 -13.39 -2.97
N MET A 3 3.66 -12.98 -1.73
CA MET A 3 2.63 -12.01 -1.38
C MET A 3 3.16 -11.06 -0.33
N ILE A 4 2.63 -9.85 -0.32
CA ILE A 4 2.97 -8.82 0.66
C ILE A 4 1.72 -8.45 1.43
N SER A 5 1.81 -8.55 2.76
CA SER A 5 0.72 -8.19 3.66
C SER A 5 0.33 -6.73 3.47
N THR A 6 -0.97 -6.47 3.55
CA THR A 6 -1.55 -5.12 3.55
C THR A 6 -1.38 -4.42 4.89
N GLY A 7 -0.98 -5.14 5.94
CA GLY A 7 -1.00 -4.68 7.33
C GLY A 7 -2.38 -4.82 8.00
N CYS A 8 -3.42 -5.21 7.26
CA CYS A 8 -4.77 -5.45 7.78
C CYS A 8 -5.12 -6.94 7.66
N LYS A 9 -5.20 -7.65 8.78
CA LYS A 9 -5.51 -9.09 8.81
C LYS A 9 -6.80 -9.46 8.09
N ALA A 10 -7.84 -8.63 8.24
CA ALA A 10 -9.13 -8.89 7.58
C ALA A 10 -9.03 -8.75 6.06
N LEU A 11 -8.28 -7.76 5.59
CA LEU A 11 -8.07 -7.56 4.16
C LEU A 11 -7.14 -8.63 3.57
N ASP A 12 -6.09 -9.01 4.28
CA ASP A 12 -5.21 -10.11 3.88
C ASP A 12 -6.00 -11.42 3.75
N ALA A 13 -6.95 -11.70 4.65
CA ALA A 13 -7.82 -12.87 4.55
C ALA A 13 -8.67 -12.86 3.27
N ILE A 14 -9.21 -11.70 2.88
CA ILE A 14 -9.99 -11.54 1.63
C ILE A 14 -9.10 -11.70 0.39
N LEU A 15 -7.82 -11.33 0.49
CA LEU A 15 -6.85 -11.39 -0.60
C LEU A 15 -6.04 -12.70 -0.65
N ASP A 16 -6.36 -13.69 0.19
CA ASP A 16 -5.61 -14.95 0.37
C ASP A 16 -4.16 -14.78 0.84
N GLY A 17 -3.89 -13.79 1.70
CA GLY A 17 -2.60 -13.54 2.32
C GLY A 17 -1.94 -12.21 1.97
N GLY A 18 -2.55 -11.42 1.07
CA GLY A 18 -2.13 -10.05 0.77
C GLY A 18 -2.05 -9.74 -0.72
N ILE A 19 -1.28 -8.70 -1.07
CA ILE A 19 -1.07 -8.29 -2.45
C ILE A 19 -0.10 -9.26 -3.13
N ARG A 20 -0.54 -9.87 -4.23
CA ARG A 20 0.26 -10.80 -5.05
C ARG A 20 1.36 -10.02 -5.79
N ILE A 21 2.58 -10.55 -5.79
CA ILE A 21 3.70 -10.01 -6.55
C ILE A 21 3.58 -10.47 -8.02
N ASN A 22 4.18 -9.71 -8.96
CA ASN A 22 4.12 -9.96 -10.41
C ASN A 22 2.69 -9.91 -10.99
N THR A 23 1.81 -9.16 -10.35
CA THR A 23 0.43 -8.94 -10.79
C THR A 23 0.06 -7.47 -10.70
N LEU A 24 -0.73 -7.00 -11.65
CA LEU A 24 -1.33 -5.67 -11.60
C LEU A 24 -2.57 -5.72 -10.69
N THR A 25 -2.58 -4.91 -9.62
CA THR A 25 -3.71 -4.79 -8.71
C THR A 25 -4.32 -3.40 -8.83
N ASN A 26 -5.60 -3.32 -9.23
CA ASN A 26 -6.33 -2.05 -9.33
C ASN A 26 -7.11 -1.77 -8.05
N ILE A 27 -6.87 -0.60 -7.45
CA ILE A 27 -7.60 -0.10 -6.27
C ILE A 27 -8.47 1.07 -6.73
N PHE A 28 -9.79 0.94 -6.68
CA PHE A 28 -10.74 1.95 -7.16
C PHE A 28 -11.85 2.23 -6.13
N GLY A 29 -12.53 3.38 -6.29
CA GLY A 29 -13.57 3.86 -5.39
C GLY A 29 -13.61 5.39 -5.29
N GLU A 30 -14.65 5.93 -4.66
CA GLU A 30 -14.88 7.38 -4.52
C GLU A 30 -13.75 8.13 -3.79
N SER A 31 -13.68 9.45 -3.92
CA SER A 31 -12.71 10.24 -3.15
C SER A 31 -12.82 9.97 -1.64
N ALA A 32 -11.71 10.08 -0.93
CA ALA A 32 -11.62 9.82 0.52
C ALA A 32 -11.94 8.39 1.01
N THR A 33 -12.14 7.39 0.13
CA THR A 33 -12.30 5.98 0.53
C THR A 33 -11.00 5.26 0.96
N GLY A 34 -9.92 6.01 1.20
CA GLY A 34 -8.65 5.46 1.70
C GLY A 34 -7.67 4.94 0.65
N LYS A 35 -7.95 5.05 -0.66
CA LYS A 35 -7.05 4.54 -1.73
C LYS A 35 -5.61 5.04 -1.62
N THR A 36 -5.41 6.36 -1.51
CA THR A 36 -4.05 6.93 -1.39
C THR A 36 -3.36 6.50 -0.11
N GLN A 37 -4.09 6.43 1.01
CA GLN A 37 -3.58 5.94 2.29
C GLN A 37 -3.15 4.47 2.17
N PHE A 38 -3.93 3.66 1.45
CA PHE A 38 -3.60 2.26 1.20
C PHE A 38 -2.34 2.12 0.36
N CYS A 39 -2.17 2.93 -0.69
CA CYS A 39 -0.93 2.97 -1.47
C CYS A 39 0.30 3.35 -0.61
N PHE A 40 0.16 4.30 0.32
CA PHE A 40 1.24 4.63 1.26
C PHE A 40 1.57 3.48 2.21
N GLN A 41 0.56 2.79 2.75
CA GLN A 41 0.76 1.62 3.61
C GLN A 41 1.50 0.51 2.87
N LEU A 42 1.08 0.23 1.63
CA LEU A 42 1.75 -0.76 0.79
C LEU A 42 3.19 -0.33 0.50
N ALA A 43 3.43 0.91 0.08
CA ALA A 43 4.79 1.40 -0.12
C ALA A 43 5.65 1.21 1.14
N LEU A 44 5.17 1.61 2.32
CA LEU A 44 5.89 1.39 3.57
C LEU A 44 6.18 -0.09 3.85
N ASN A 45 5.20 -0.98 3.64
CA ASN A 45 5.38 -2.42 3.85
C ASN A 45 6.42 -3.01 2.89
N PHE A 46 6.46 -2.59 1.63
CA PHE A 46 7.45 -3.02 0.66
C PHE A 46 8.85 -2.50 1.02
N ALA A 47 8.96 -1.25 1.50
CA ALA A 47 10.22 -0.63 1.90
C ALA A 47 10.83 -1.32 3.13
N ARG A 48 9.99 -1.74 4.09
CA ARG A 48 10.40 -2.52 5.28
C ARG A 48 11.01 -3.89 4.92
N LEU A 49 10.81 -4.35 3.69
CA LEU A 49 11.40 -5.59 3.14
C LEU A 49 12.61 -5.31 2.24
N ASP A 50 13.24 -4.14 2.39
CA ASP A 50 14.39 -3.68 1.60
C ASP A 50 14.14 -3.62 0.08
N ASN A 51 12.88 -3.42 -0.34
CA ASN A 51 12.55 -3.24 -1.76
C ASN A 51 12.58 -1.76 -2.16
N ASN A 52 13.03 -1.50 -3.39
CA ASN A 52 12.90 -0.19 -4.02
C ASN A 52 11.47 0.05 -4.52
N ILE A 53 10.99 1.29 -4.37
CA ILE A 53 9.61 1.66 -4.70
C ILE A 53 9.62 2.90 -5.58
N LEU A 54 8.80 2.86 -6.64
CA LEU A 54 8.46 4.01 -7.45
C LEU A 54 7.01 4.40 -7.17
N PHE A 55 6.81 5.57 -6.55
CA PHE A 55 5.49 6.13 -6.34
C PHE A 55 5.24 7.27 -7.34
N ILE A 56 4.27 7.09 -8.23
CA ILE A 56 3.90 8.10 -9.22
C ILE A 56 2.61 8.78 -8.75
N ASP A 57 2.69 10.09 -8.53
CA ASP A 57 1.56 10.90 -8.11
C ASP A 57 1.08 11.79 -9.26
N THR A 58 -0.19 11.63 -9.63
CA THR A 58 -0.81 12.37 -10.74
C THR A 58 -1.67 13.55 -10.27
N LEU A 59 -1.92 13.68 -8.96
CA LEU A 59 -2.84 14.67 -8.40
C LEU A 59 -2.19 15.56 -7.33
N ASN A 60 -0.87 15.46 -7.15
CA ASN A 60 -0.11 16.20 -6.13
C ASN A 60 -0.63 15.96 -4.70
N ASN A 61 -0.99 14.71 -4.40
CA ASN A 61 -1.48 14.23 -3.10
C ASN A 61 -0.44 13.42 -2.31
N PHE A 62 0.78 13.25 -2.83
CA PHE A 62 1.87 12.63 -2.09
C PHE A 62 2.28 13.50 -0.90
N ARG A 63 2.26 12.95 0.31
CA ARG A 63 2.62 13.63 1.56
C ARG A 63 3.61 12.75 2.33
N PRO A 64 4.93 12.99 2.25
CA PRO A 64 5.92 12.14 2.90
C PRO A 64 5.77 12.12 4.43
N GLU A 65 5.27 13.20 5.03
CA GLU A 65 4.98 13.30 6.47
C GLU A 65 4.00 12.22 6.90
N ARG A 66 3.03 11.90 6.04
CA ARG A 66 2.06 10.85 6.32
C ARG A 66 2.71 9.46 6.36
N ILE A 67 3.69 9.20 5.49
CA ILE A 67 4.42 7.92 5.50
C ILE A 67 5.25 7.80 6.78
N LEU A 68 5.89 8.90 7.22
CA LEU A 68 6.64 8.94 8.47
C LEU A 68 5.74 8.67 9.67
N GLU A 69 4.53 9.27 9.72
CA GLU A 69 3.55 8.94 10.76
C GLU A 69 3.18 7.46 10.75
N MET A 70 2.90 6.90 9.56
CA MET A 70 2.52 5.50 9.39
C MET A 70 3.64 4.53 9.81
N GLN A 71 4.90 4.94 9.75
CA GLN A 71 6.05 4.12 10.17
C GLN A 71 6.02 3.75 11.66
N TYR A 72 5.37 4.56 12.50
CA TYR A 72 5.26 4.30 13.94
C TYR A 72 4.13 3.34 14.32
N TYR A 73 3.28 2.97 13.36
CA TYR A 73 2.22 1.96 13.51
C TYR A 73 2.65 0.62 12.86
#